data_AF-A0A429FQD4-F1
#
_entry.id   AF-A0A429FQD4-F1
#
_cell.length_a   1.000
_cell.length_b   1.000
_cell.length_c   1.000
_cell.angle_alpha   90.00
_cell.angle_beta   90.00
_cell.angle_gamma   90.00
#
_symmetry.space_group_name_H-M   'P 1'
#
loop_
_entity.id
_entity.type
_entity.pdbx_description
1 polymer ?
#
loop_
_entity_poly.entity_id
_entity_poly.type
_entity_poly.pdbx_seq_one_letter_code
_entity_poly.pdbx_strand_id
1 'polypeptide(L)' 'MVILVCFDPVREAIFLVAGDKEGNWENWYKESIPLADERFTEHLIALKEEDG' A
#
# COMPACT_ATOMS: atom_id res chain seq x y z
N MET A 1 15.68 1.89 3.67
CA MET A 1 14.55 2.28 2.79
C MET A 1 13.93 1.08 2.09
N VAL A 2 12.64 0.84 2.31
CA VAL A 2 11.79 -0.18 1.66
C VAL A 2 10.48 0.47 1.25
N ILE A 3 9.94 -0.01 0.13
CA ILE A 3 8.69 0.48 -0.43
C ILE A 3 7.76 -0.72 -0.69
N LEU A 4 6.52 -0.61 -0.24
CA LEU A 4 5.43 -1.50 -0.65
C LEU A 4 4.66 -0.85 -1.80
N VAL A 5 4.55 -1.59 -2.89
CA VAL A 5 3.81 -1.19 -4.10
C VAL A 5 2.78 -2.24 -4.47
N CYS A 6 1.65 -1.80 -5.03
CA CYS A 6 0.63 -2.68 -5.59
C CYS A 6 0.24 -2.17 -6.98
N PHE A 7 -0.27 -3.08 -7.82
CA PHE A 7 -0.93 -2.71 -9.07
C PHE A 7 -2.43 -2.68 -8.85
N ASP A 8 -3.07 -1.62 -9.30
CA ASP A 8 -4.53 -1.53 -9.28
C ASP A 8 -5.17 -2.25 -10.50
N PRO A 9 -6.51 -2.34 -10.56
CA PRO A 9 -7.22 -2.97 -11.66
C PRO A 9 -6.96 -2.34 -13.04
N VAL A 10 -6.57 -1.05 -13.09
CA VAL A 10 -6.23 -0.34 -14.32
C VAL A 10 -4.74 -0.45 -14.69
N ARG A 11 -3.98 -1.27 -13.95
CA ARG A 11 -2.56 -1.60 -14.14
C ARG A 11 -1.62 -0.44 -13.84
N GLU A 12 -2.02 0.50 -13.00
CA GLU A 12 -1.16 1.55 -12.48
C GLU A 12 -0.46 1.10 -11.20
N ALA A 13 0.80 1.52 -11.05
CA ALA A 13 1.61 1.18 -9.88
C ALA A 13 1.39 2.22 -8.78
N ILE A 14 1.01 1.76 -7.60
CA ILE A 14 0.65 2.61 -6.46
C ILE A 14 1.62 2.38 -5.32
N PHE A 15 2.11 3.48 -4.77
CA PHE A 15 2.95 3.49 -3.58
C PHE A 15 2.08 3.43 -2.33
N LEU A 16 2.14 2.31 -1.62
CA LEU A 16 1.31 2.09 -0.43
C LEU A 16 2.06 2.47 0.86
N VAL A 17 3.34 2.11 0.99
CA VAL A 17 4.15 2.44 2.17
C VAL A 17 5.58 2.68 1.76
N ALA A 18 6.21 3.72 2.30
CA ALA A 18 7.65 3.93 2.26
C ALA A 18 8.17 4.05 3.69
N GLY A 19 9.20 3.30 4.05
CA GLY A 19 9.74 3.31 5.41
C GLY A 19 11.13 2.70 5.49
N ASP A 20 11.75 2.82 6.65
CA ASP A 20 13.03 2.16 6.90
C ASP A 20 12.85 0.85 7.67
N LYS A 21 13.53 -0.19 7.20
CA LYS A 21 13.44 -1.55 7.75
C LYS A 21 14.64 -1.93 8.64
N GLU A 22 15.65 -1.07 8.73
CA GLU A 22 16.90 -1.44 9.39
C GLU A 22 16.67 -1.77 10.87
N GLY A 23 17.10 -2.97 11.28
CA GLY A 23 17.02 -3.45 12.66
C GLY A 23 15.65 -3.93 13.16
N ASN A 24 14.54 -3.70 12.43
CA ASN A 24 13.19 -3.95 12.93
C ASN A 24 12.25 -4.63 11.91
N TRP A 25 12.72 -5.70 11.27
CA TRP A 25 12.01 -6.33 10.16
C TRP A 25 10.63 -6.86 10.56
N GLU A 26 10.54 -7.53 11.72
CA GLU A 26 9.31 -8.19 12.14
C GLU A 26 8.19 -7.19 12.49
N ASN A 27 8.49 -6.12 13.24
CA ASN A 27 7.49 -5.10 13.54
C ASN A 27 7.19 -4.24 12.32
N TRP A 28 8.20 -3.97 11.47
CA TRP A 28 7.97 -3.21 10.25
C TRP A 28 6.92 -3.87 9.36
N TYR A 29 6.97 -5.20 9.16
CA TYR A 29 5.92 -5.89 8.40
C TYR A 29 4.58 -5.93 9.14
N LYS A 30 4.58 -6.12 10.47
CA LYS A 30 3.35 -6.11 11.29
C LYS A 30 2.60 -4.77 11.20
N GLU A 31 3.31 -3.67 11.04
CA GLU A 31 2.73 -2.33 10.91
C GLU A 31 2.47 -1.93 9.45
N SER A 32 3.42 -2.22 8.56
CA SER A 32 3.36 -1.77 7.16
C SER A 32 2.36 -2.57 6.31
N ILE A 33 2.13 -3.86 6.61
CA ILE A 33 1.19 -4.68 5.85
C ILE A 33 -0.26 -4.19 6.06
N PRO A 34 -0.78 -4.07 7.30
CA PRO A 34 -2.13 -3.55 7.52
C PRO A 34 -2.32 -2.14 6.95
N LEU A 35 -1.30 -1.28 7.09
CA LEU A 35 -1.34 0.07 6.55
C LEU A 35 -1.39 0.10 5.01
N ALA A 36 -0.68 -0.83 4.36
CA ALA A 36 -0.75 -0.97 2.91
C ALA A 36 -2.13 -1.46 2.45
N ASP A 37 -2.74 -2.40 3.20
CA ASP A 37 -4.06 -2.97 2.91
C ASP A 37 -5.18 -1.92 3.02
N GLU A 38 -5.14 -1.10 4.07
CA GLU A 38 -6.07 0.03 4.25
C GLU A 38 -6.00 1.01 3.08
N ARG A 39 -4.79 1.49 2.75
CA ARG A 39 -4.56 2.42 1.64
C ARG A 39 -4.98 1.86 0.29
N PHE A 40 -4.76 0.56 0.07
CA PHE A 40 -5.19 -0.09 -1.16
C PHE A 40 -6.72 -0.18 -1.23
N THR A 41 -7.38 -0.48 -0.12
CA THR A 41 -8.85 -0.50 -0.03
C THR A 41 -9.44 0.89 -0.31
N GLU A 42 -8.88 1.94 0.28
CA GLU A 42 -9.27 3.32 0.01
C GLU A 42 -9.11 3.68 -1.47
N HIS A 43 -7.97 3.31 -2.08
CA HIS A 43 -7.75 3.52 -3.52
C HIS A 43 -8.81 2.81 -4.37
N LEU A 44 -9.14 1.55 -4.05
CA LEU A 44 -10.17 0.82 -4.80
C LEU A 44 -11.57 1.41 -4.65
N ILE A 45 -11.88 2.04 -3.52
CA ILE A 45 -13.15 2.75 -3.32
C ILE A 45 -13.16 4.02 -4.19
N ALA A 46 -12.10 4.83 -4.11
CA ALA A 46 -11.99 6.04 -4.92
C ALA A 46 -12.07 5.72 -6.43
N LEU A 47 -11.37 4.68 -6.90
CA LEU A 47 -11.39 4.25 -8.30
C LEU A 47 -12.80 3.86 -8.77
N LYS A 48 -13.60 3.23 -7.90
CA LYS A 48 -15.00 2.89 -8.22
C LYS A 48 -15.92 4.10 -8.29
N GLU A 49 -15.63 5.16 -7.54
CA GLU A 49 -16.39 6.41 -7.60
C GLU A 49 -16.04 7.22 -8.85
N GLU A 50 -14.80 7.13 -9.34
CA GLU A 50 -14.34 7.80 -10.56
C GLU A 50 -14.84 7.12 -11.86
N ASP A 51 -15.03 5.79 -11.85
CA ASP A 51 -15.60 5.04 -12.98
C ASP A 51 -17.14 5.15 -13.09
N GLY A 52 -17.80 5.82 -12.13
CA GLY A 52 -19.27 5.91 -11.95
C GLY A 52 -19.97 7.08 -12.64
#